data_AF-A0A2E4NB91-F1
#
_entry.id   AF-A0A2E4NB91-F1
#
_cell.length_a   1.000
_cell.length_b   1.000
_cell.length_c   1.000
_cell.angle_alpha   90.00
_cell.angle_beta   90.00
_cell.angle_gamma   90.00
#
_symmetry.space_group_name_H-M   'P 1'
#
loop_
_entity.id
_entity.type
_entity.pdbx_description
1 polymer ?
#
loop_
_entity_poly.entity_id
_entity_poly.type
_entity_poly.pdbx_seq_one_letter_code
_entity_poly.pdbx_strand_id
1 'polypeptide(L)'
;MHSAELIELSRSVNASIVPSGDKVILQKGENAQITQTLGGTYTVIINGNMFRIDGCDADSLGLEPIKTPAEGSKRPKNTEELNEQIQEQLKTVYDPEIPVNIVDLGLVYSCEPTEINGNWKVDVKMTLTAPGCGMGPVLQQDAQNRLLCIDGVEEVDVEIVWDPPWNQDMMTEAAKLQLGMM
;
A
#
# COMPACT_ATOMS: atom_id res chain seq x y z
N MET A 1 -4.95 -27.53 4.33
CA MET A 1 -4.77 -27.52 2.87
C MET A 1 -5.86 -26.63 2.30
N HIS A 2 -5.60 -25.33 2.12
CA HIS A 2 -6.53 -24.50 1.36
C HIS A 2 -6.23 -24.78 -0.11
N SER A 3 -7.16 -25.45 -0.78
CA SER A 3 -7.20 -25.56 -2.23
C SER A 3 -7.19 -24.13 -2.76
N ALA A 4 -6.09 -23.70 -3.35
CA ALA A 4 -6.02 -22.39 -3.94
C ALA A 4 -6.77 -22.47 -5.28
N GLU A 5 -8.02 -22.01 -5.26
CA GLU A 5 -8.85 -21.97 -6.45
C GLU A 5 -8.21 -21.04 -7.49
N LEU A 6 -8.14 -21.53 -8.73
CA LEU A 6 -7.71 -20.72 -9.87
C LEU A 6 -8.86 -19.80 -10.26
N ILE A 7 -8.57 -18.51 -10.28
CA ILE A 7 -9.50 -17.44 -10.65
C ILE A 7 -9.07 -16.94 -12.02
N GLU A 8 -9.99 -16.91 -12.97
CA GLU A 8 -9.76 -16.30 -14.28
C GLU A 8 -9.95 -14.78 -14.19
N LEU A 9 -8.97 -14.00 -14.65
CA LEU A 9 -9.06 -12.55 -14.65
C LEU A 9 -10.22 -12.07 -15.53
N SER A 10 -11.17 -11.33 -14.94
CA SER A 10 -12.40 -10.87 -15.61
C SER A 10 -12.12 -9.75 -16.65
N ARG A 11 -11.06 -8.98 -16.44
CA ARG A 11 -10.54 -7.92 -17.31
C ARG A 11 -9.02 -7.79 -17.17
N SER A 12 -8.38 -7.09 -18.12
CA SER A 12 -6.98 -6.71 -17.97
C SER A 12 -6.82 -5.72 -16.82
N VAL A 13 -5.73 -5.84 -16.07
CA VAL A 13 -5.52 -5.12 -14.80
C VAL A 13 -4.06 -4.73 -14.63
N ASN A 14 -3.82 -3.57 -14.03
CA ASN A 14 -2.48 -3.15 -13.65
C ASN A 14 -2.04 -3.93 -12.42
N ALA A 15 -0.84 -4.50 -12.47
CA ALA A 15 -0.23 -5.18 -11.34
C ALA A 15 1.23 -4.79 -11.19
N SER A 16 1.80 -5.04 -10.03
CA SER A 16 3.24 -4.86 -9.78
C SER A 16 3.90 -6.23 -9.60
N ILE A 17 5.04 -6.47 -10.25
CA ILE A 17 5.80 -7.70 -10.07
C ILE A 17 6.36 -7.73 -8.64
N VAL A 18 6.18 -8.84 -7.93
CA VAL A 18 6.83 -9.06 -6.63
C VAL A 18 8.11 -9.89 -6.86
N PRO A 19 9.29 -9.45 -6.39
CA PRO A 19 9.55 -8.30 -5.51
C PRO A 19 9.99 -7.01 -6.22
N SER A 20 10.14 -6.99 -7.56
CA SER A 20 10.82 -5.87 -8.22
C SER A 20 10.04 -4.55 -8.19
N GLY A 21 8.71 -4.61 -8.02
CA GLY A 21 7.82 -3.44 -8.04
C GLY A 21 7.50 -2.93 -9.44
N ASP A 22 8.07 -3.52 -10.49
CA ASP A 22 7.83 -3.11 -11.88
C ASP A 22 6.35 -3.26 -12.26
N LYS A 23 5.79 -2.22 -12.89
CA LYS A 23 4.38 -2.21 -13.33
C LYS A 23 4.20 -3.04 -14.60
N VAL A 24 3.20 -3.91 -14.59
CA VAL A 24 2.80 -4.75 -15.73
C VAL A 24 1.28 -4.76 -15.89
N ILE A 25 0.82 -5.12 -17.08
CA ILE A 25 -0.61 -5.33 -17.35
C ILE A 25 -0.85 -6.83 -17.49
N LEU A 26 -1.58 -7.39 -16.54
CA LEU A 26 -2.09 -8.75 -16.62
C LEU A 26 -3.28 -8.78 -17.58
N GLN A 27 -3.37 -9.83 -18.39
CA GLN A 27 -4.36 -9.93 -19.44
C GLN A 27 -5.63 -10.62 -18.95
N LYS A 28 -6.78 -10.17 -19.46
CA LYS A 28 -8.05 -10.87 -19.29
C LYS A 28 -7.91 -12.35 -19.69
N GLY A 29 -8.45 -13.25 -18.88
CA GLY A 29 -8.42 -14.69 -19.15
C GLY A 29 -7.22 -15.43 -18.59
N GLU A 30 -6.24 -14.73 -17.99
CA GLU A 30 -5.15 -15.40 -17.27
C GLU A 30 -5.67 -16.03 -15.98
N ASN A 31 -5.14 -17.21 -15.65
CA ASN A 31 -5.48 -17.91 -14.42
C ASN A 31 -4.56 -17.45 -13.29
N ALA A 32 -5.15 -16.76 -12.32
CA ALA A 32 -4.52 -16.25 -11.13
C ALA A 32 -4.84 -17.13 -9.92
N GLN A 33 -3.83 -17.39 -9.10
CA GLN A 33 -4.00 -18.04 -7.81
C GLN A 33 -3.71 -17.02 -6.70
N ILE A 34 -4.72 -16.62 -5.93
CA ILE A 34 -4.51 -15.70 -4.80
C ILE A 34 -3.72 -16.43 -3.71
N THR A 35 -2.55 -15.88 -3.37
CA THR A 35 -1.69 -16.42 -2.31
C THR A 35 -1.84 -15.66 -1.00
N GLN A 36 -2.11 -14.36 -1.09
CA GLN A 36 -2.20 -13.49 0.07
C GLN A 36 -3.14 -12.32 -0.20
N THR A 37 -3.93 -11.98 0.81
CA THR A 37 -4.75 -10.77 0.84
C THR A 37 -4.32 -9.95 2.05
N LEU A 38 -3.73 -8.78 1.82
CA LEU A 38 -3.20 -7.93 2.89
C LEU A 38 -3.39 -6.46 2.52
N GLY A 39 -3.92 -5.65 3.45
CA GLY A 39 -4.05 -4.21 3.26
C GLY A 39 -4.89 -3.77 2.07
N GLY A 40 -5.89 -4.59 1.70
CA GLY A 40 -6.67 -4.35 0.49
C GLY A 40 -5.81 -4.41 -0.78
N THR A 41 -4.78 -5.26 -0.81
CA THR A 41 -4.09 -5.69 -2.02
C THR A 41 -4.12 -7.21 -2.09
N TYR A 42 -4.05 -7.74 -3.31
CA TYR A 42 -4.11 -9.16 -3.61
C TYR A 42 -2.83 -9.59 -4.27
N THR A 43 -2.06 -10.45 -3.61
CA THR A 43 -0.91 -11.10 -4.24
C THR A 43 -1.38 -12.38 -4.91
N VAL A 44 -1.10 -12.47 -6.20
CA VAL A 44 -1.50 -13.58 -7.08
C VAL A 44 -0.31 -14.23 -7.75
N ILE A 45 -0.38 -15.54 -7.97
CA ILE A 45 0.55 -16.27 -8.83
C ILE A 45 -0.11 -16.48 -10.19
N ILE A 46 0.57 -16.05 -11.26
CA ILE A 46 0.20 -16.31 -12.66
C ILE A 46 1.43 -16.86 -13.38
N ASN A 47 1.30 -18.03 -14.01
CA ASN A 47 2.40 -18.70 -14.72
C ASN A 47 3.69 -18.87 -13.89
N GLY A 48 3.56 -19.02 -12.58
CA GLY A 48 4.69 -19.17 -11.65
C GLY A 48 5.33 -17.85 -11.19
N ASN A 49 4.87 -16.70 -11.68
CA ASN A 49 5.33 -15.38 -11.25
C ASN A 49 4.34 -14.76 -10.25
N MET A 50 4.86 -14.01 -9.27
CA MET A 50 4.04 -13.31 -8.27
C MET A 50 3.78 -11.87 -8.71
N PHE A 51 2.51 -11.48 -8.66
CA PHE A 51 2.04 -10.14 -8.98
C PHE A 51 1.17 -9.62 -7.85
N ARG A 52 1.24 -8.32 -7.58
CA ARG A 52 0.36 -7.63 -6.65
C ARG A 52 -0.67 -6.81 -7.43
N ILE A 53 -1.96 -7.09 -7.21
CA ILE A 53 -3.11 -6.36 -7.75
C ILE A 53 -3.68 -5.48 -6.62
N ASP A 54 -4.02 -4.24 -6.94
CA ASP A 54 -4.62 -3.31 -5.99
C ASP A 54 -6.07 -3.73 -5.66
N GLY A 55 -6.55 -3.44 -4.46
CA GLY A 55 -7.91 -3.75 -4.05
C GLY A 55 -8.99 -2.94 -4.76
N CYS A 56 -8.68 -1.78 -5.33
CA CYS A 56 -9.61 -1.10 -6.23
C CYS A 56 -9.87 -1.92 -7.51
N ASP A 57 -8.93 -2.79 -7.88
CA ASP A 57 -9.02 -3.71 -9.00
C ASP A 57 -9.44 -5.14 -8.59
N ALA A 58 -9.96 -5.34 -7.37
CA ALA A 58 -10.35 -6.68 -6.90
C ALA A 58 -11.46 -7.33 -7.75
N ASP A 59 -12.25 -6.52 -8.47
CA ASP A 59 -13.23 -7.00 -9.45
C ASP A 59 -12.59 -7.81 -10.57
N SER A 60 -11.32 -7.54 -10.89
CA SER A 60 -10.54 -8.33 -11.85
C SER A 60 -10.39 -9.79 -11.39
N LEU A 61 -10.41 -10.03 -10.06
CA LEU A 61 -10.34 -11.33 -9.41
C LEU A 61 -11.72 -11.88 -8.99
N GLY A 62 -12.81 -11.25 -9.43
CA GLY A 62 -14.17 -11.64 -9.02
C GLY A 62 -14.49 -11.37 -7.55
N LEU A 63 -13.68 -10.54 -6.88
CA LEU A 63 -13.91 -10.08 -5.52
C LEU A 63 -14.58 -8.71 -5.53
N GLU A 64 -15.21 -8.33 -4.42
CA GLU A 64 -15.72 -6.96 -4.28
C GLU A 64 -14.54 -5.98 -4.19
N PRO A 65 -14.48 -4.95 -5.04
CA PRO A 65 -13.47 -3.90 -4.95
C PRO A 65 -13.44 -3.30 -3.55
N ILE A 66 -12.26 -3.29 -2.95
CA ILE A 66 -12.03 -2.57 -1.72
C ILE A 66 -11.84 -1.11 -2.12
N LYS A 67 -12.88 -0.31 -1.88
CA LYS A 67 -12.78 1.14 -2.00
C LYS A 67 -11.77 1.62 -0.99
N THR A 68 -10.72 2.27 -1.46
CA THR A 68 -9.81 2.99 -0.57
C THR A 68 -10.59 4.07 0.17
N PRO A 69 -10.18 4.48 1.38
CA PRO A 69 -10.85 5.60 2.05
C PRO A 69 -10.91 6.86 1.15
N ALA A 70 -9.97 7.01 0.20
CA ALA A 70 -9.90 8.11 -0.74
C ALA A 70 -11.10 8.18 -1.70
N GLU A 71 -11.68 7.05 -2.12
CA GLU A 71 -12.87 7.04 -3.00
C GLU A 71 -14.15 7.54 -2.32
N GLY A 72 -14.17 7.60 -0.98
CA GLY A 72 -15.26 8.17 -0.19
C GLY A 72 -14.99 9.59 0.31
N SER A 73 -13.75 10.04 0.24
CA SER A 73 -13.28 11.31 0.81
C SER A 73 -13.51 12.47 -0.16
N LYS A 74 -13.94 13.61 0.38
CA LYS A 74 -14.05 14.86 -0.40
C LYS A 74 -12.66 15.45 -0.58
N ARG A 75 -12.43 16.15 -1.71
CA ARG A 75 -11.24 16.99 -1.89
C ARG A 75 -10.96 17.81 -0.62
N PRO A 76 -9.77 17.65 -0.01
CA PRO A 76 -9.44 18.35 1.21
C PRO A 76 -9.36 19.85 0.95
N LYS A 77 -9.97 20.64 1.85
CA LYS A 77 -10.03 22.10 1.73
C LYS A 77 -8.87 22.82 2.37
N ASN A 78 -8.17 22.14 3.28
CA ASN A 78 -7.06 22.66 4.03
C ASN A 78 -6.07 21.53 4.36
N THR A 79 -4.93 21.90 4.90
CA THR A 79 -3.84 20.97 5.26
C THR A 79 -4.24 19.97 6.36
N GLU A 80 -5.15 20.33 7.27
CA GLU A 80 -5.58 19.46 8.36
C GLU A 80 -6.45 18.30 7.85
N GLU A 81 -7.45 18.61 7.02
CA GLU A 81 -8.27 17.61 6.32
C GLU A 81 -7.41 16.71 5.43
N LEU A 82 -6.40 17.27 4.75
CA LEU A 82 -5.48 16.48 3.94
C LEU A 82 -4.63 15.54 4.80
N ASN A 83 -4.11 16.01 5.94
CA ASN A 83 -3.32 15.18 6.85
C ASN A 83 -4.13 14.01 7.42
N GLU A 84 -5.40 14.22 7.76
CA GLU A 84 -6.31 13.15 8.17
C GLU A 84 -6.46 12.10 7.06
N GLN A 85 -6.73 12.54 5.82
CA GLN A 85 -6.86 11.64 4.68
C GLN A 85 -5.57 10.89 4.35
N ILE A 86 -4.40 11.56 4.43
CA ILE A 86 -3.07 10.94 4.28
C ILE A 86 -2.91 9.83 5.32
N GLN A 87 -3.20 10.10 6.60
CA GLN A 87 -3.08 9.10 7.67
C GLN A 87 -4.01 7.91 7.44
N GLU A 88 -5.26 8.15 7.04
CA GLU A 88 -6.20 7.08 6.71
C GLU A 88 -5.74 6.25 5.52
N GLN A 89 -5.19 6.87 4.47
CA GLN A 89 -4.62 6.16 3.33
C GLN A 89 -3.41 5.32 3.73
N LEU A 90 -2.45 5.89 4.47
CA LEU A 90 -1.24 5.16 4.87
C LEU A 90 -1.55 3.98 5.80
N LYS A 91 -2.61 4.06 6.61
CA LYS A 91 -3.09 2.91 7.41
C LYS A 91 -3.59 1.73 6.56
N THR A 92 -3.91 1.96 5.28
CA THR A 92 -4.26 0.87 4.35
C THR A 92 -3.04 0.16 3.76
N VAL A 93 -1.83 0.70 3.96
CA VAL A 93 -0.59 0.09 3.47
C VAL A 93 -0.01 -0.81 4.56
N TYR A 94 0.18 -2.08 4.22
CA TYR A 94 0.64 -3.11 5.16
C TYR A 94 2.00 -3.66 4.75
N ASP A 95 2.81 -3.96 5.76
CA ASP A 95 4.08 -4.64 5.55
C ASP A 95 3.83 -6.11 5.13
N PRO A 96 4.36 -6.58 4.00
CA PRO A 96 4.12 -7.94 3.51
C PRO A 96 4.76 -9.01 4.40
N GLU A 97 5.80 -8.67 5.16
CA GLU A 97 6.50 -9.57 6.08
C GLU A 97 5.88 -9.52 7.49
N ILE A 98 5.42 -8.35 7.93
CA ILE A 98 4.77 -8.14 9.23
C ILE A 98 3.33 -7.70 9.00
N PRO A 99 2.29 -8.48 9.38
CA PRO A 99 0.89 -8.22 9.03
C PRO A 99 0.25 -7.06 9.82
N VAL A 100 0.90 -5.90 9.84
CA VAL A 100 0.54 -4.65 10.51
C VAL A 100 0.77 -3.51 9.50
N ASN A 101 -0.02 -2.44 9.61
CA ASN A 101 0.12 -1.29 8.72
C ASN A 101 1.36 -0.45 9.04
N ILE A 102 1.87 0.26 8.03
CA ILE A 102 3.12 1.03 8.13
C ILE A 102 3.03 2.19 9.15
N VAL A 103 1.82 2.69 9.42
CA VAL A 103 1.59 3.75 10.41
C VAL A 103 1.69 3.20 11.82
N ASP A 104 1.01 2.08 12.10
CA ASP A 104 1.02 1.43 13.40
C ASP A 104 2.36 0.73 13.71
N LEU A 105 3.10 0.34 12.66
CA LEU A 105 4.49 -0.08 12.80
C LEU A 105 5.45 1.08 13.13
N GLY A 106 5.03 2.33 12.94
CA GLY A 106 5.90 3.49 13.14
C GLY A 106 6.96 3.64 12.05
N LEU A 107 6.67 3.20 10.83
CA LEU A 107 7.58 3.33 9.69
C LEU A 107 7.50 4.71 9.04
N VAL A 108 6.41 5.45 9.24
CA VAL A 108 6.22 6.80 8.68
C VAL A 108 6.75 7.84 9.68
N TYR A 109 7.78 8.59 9.29
CA TYR A 109 8.44 9.58 10.16
C TYR A 109 7.90 10.99 9.98
N SER A 110 7.63 11.39 8.74
CA SER A 110 7.04 12.70 8.44
C SER A 110 6.22 12.64 7.16
N CYS A 111 5.14 13.42 7.13
CA CYS A 111 4.37 13.72 5.94
C CYS A 111 4.22 15.25 5.86
N GLU A 112 4.74 15.85 4.79
CA GLU A 112 4.74 17.29 4.57
C GLU A 112 3.94 17.61 3.30
N PRO A 113 2.64 17.93 3.43
CA PRO A 113 1.86 18.42 2.31
C PRO A 113 2.21 19.88 1.98
N THR A 114 2.48 20.15 0.70
CA THR A 114 2.75 21.48 0.13
C THR A 114 1.75 21.78 -0.98
N GLU A 115 1.17 22.98 -0.99
CA GLU A 115 0.27 23.40 -2.08
C GLU A 115 1.06 23.72 -3.35
N ILE A 116 0.68 23.14 -4.49
CA ILE A 116 1.28 23.38 -5.81
C ILE A 116 0.19 23.58 -6.85
N ASN A 117 0.20 24.72 -7.56
CA ASN A 117 -0.74 25.01 -8.67
C ASN A 117 -2.24 24.81 -8.34
N GLY A 118 -2.65 24.96 -7.08
CA GLY A 118 -4.03 24.73 -6.61
C GLY A 118 -4.37 23.26 -6.31
N ASN A 119 -3.39 22.37 -6.41
CA ASN A 119 -3.38 20.98 -5.95
C ASN A 119 -2.35 20.81 -4.80
N TRP A 120 -2.10 19.58 -4.40
CA TRP A 120 -1.20 19.22 -3.32
C TRP A 120 -0.06 18.33 -3.81
N LYS A 121 1.14 18.62 -3.32
CA LYS A 121 2.29 17.73 -3.32
C LYS A 121 2.45 17.18 -1.91
N VAL A 122 2.72 15.89 -1.77
CA VAL A 122 2.96 15.26 -0.45
C VAL A 122 4.35 14.65 -0.44
N ASP A 123 5.21 15.15 0.44
CA ASP A 123 6.54 14.58 0.68
C ASP A 123 6.49 13.71 1.94
N VAL A 124 6.76 12.42 1.79
CA VAL A 124 6.72 11.43 2.88
C VAL A 124 8.12 10.91 3.14
N LYS A 125 8.56 10.93 4.40
CA LYS A 125 9.76 10.21 4.83
C LYS A 125 9.33 9.00 5.63
N MET A 126 9.77 7.84 5.18
CA MET A 126 9.52 6.58 5.87
C MET A 126 10.79 5.75 5.97
N THR A 127 10.77 4.77 6.86
CA THR A 127 11.87 3.81 7.04
C THR A 127 11.38 2.39 6.82
N LEU A 128 12.29 1.42 6.97
CA LEU A 128 11.99 0.00 6.89
C LEU A 128 12.36 -0.70 8.19
N THR A 129 11.68 -1.81 8.45
CA THR A 129 11.92 -2.65 9.64
C THR A 129 13.33 -3.25 9.68
N ALA A 130 13.94 -3.46 8.51
CA ALA A 130 15.31 -3.95 8.38
C ALA A 130 16.07 -3.31 7.21
N PRO A 131 17.37 -3.00 7.38
CA PRO A 131 18.23 -2.55 6.29
C PRO A 131 18.37 -3.64 5.23
N GLY A 132 18.09 -3.28 3.97
CA GLY A 132 18.16 -4.22 2.85
C GLY A 132 16.94 -5.14 2.67
N CYS A 133 15.80 -4.84 3.30
CA CYS A 133 14.55 -5.55 3.00
C CYS A 133 14.21 -5.40 1.50
N GLY A 134 14.16 -6.51 0.77
CA GLY A 134 13.84 -6.53 -0.65
C GLY A 134 12.44 -5.99 -0.99
N MET A 135 11.56 -5.85 0.01
CA MET A 135 10.21 -5.31 -0.14
C MET A 135 10.14 -3.78 0.01
N GLY A 136 11.26 -3.11 0.32
CA GLY A 136 11.30 -1.66 0.48
C GLY A 136 10.70 -0.87 -0.69
N PRO A 137 11.14 -1.14 -1.94
CA PRO A 137 10.57 -0.48 -3.12
C PRO A 137 9.08 -0.74 -3.31
N VAL A 138 8.61 -1.94 -2.95
CA VAL A 138 7.20 -2.35 -3.05
C VAL A 138 6.32 -1.58 -2.07
N LEU A 139 6.81 -1.37 -0.84
CA LEU A 139 6.15 -0.57 0.18
C LEU A 139 6.12 0.92 -0.15
N GLN A 140 7.26 1.44 -0.61
CA GLN A 140 7.38 2.84 -1.05
C GLN A 140 6.39 3.14 -2.18
N GLN A 141 6.33 2.27 -3.19
CA GLN A 141 5.39 2.42 -4.31
C GLN A 141 3.93 2.28 -3.85
N ASP A 142 3.64 1.41 -2.88
CA ASP A 142 2.29 1.26 -2.34
C ASP A 142 1.82 2.53 -1.63
N ALA A 143 2.66 3.07 -0.74
CA ALA A 143 2.40 4.34 -0.07
C ALA A 143 2.18 5.47 -1.08
N GLN A 144 3.03 5.56 -2.10
CA GLN A 144 2.89 6.56 -3.15
C GLN A 144 1.56 6.43 -3.90
N ASN A 145 1.21 5.21 -4.34
CA ASN A 145 -0.03 4.96 -5.09
C ASN A 145 -1.27 5.30 -4.23
N ARG A 146 -1.28 4.92 -2.95
CA ARG A 146 -2.41 5.21 -2.05
C ARG A 146 -2.61 6.71 -1.85
N LEU A 147 -1.53 7.46 -1.70
CA LEU A 147 -1.61 8.91 -1.54
C LEU A 147 -2.04 9.63 -2.82
N LEU A 148 -1.62 9.14 -3.99
CA LEU A 148 -2.07 9.66 -5.29
C LEU A 148 -3.57 9.42 -5.55
N CYS A 149 -4.23 8.51 -4.81
CA CYS A 149 -5.68 8.33 -4.91
C CYS A 149 -6.48 9.45 -4.24
N ILE A 150 -5.85 10.29 -3.40
CA ILE A 150 -6.54 11.40 -2.73
C ILE A 150 -6.87 12.50 -3.74
N ASP A 151 -8.14 12.87 -3.84
CA ASP A 151 -8.58 13.93 -4.76
C ASP A 151 -7.87 15.25 -4.43
N GLY A 152 -7.19 15.83 -5.42
CA GLY A 152 -6.41 17.05 -5.29
C GLY A 152 -4.93 16.83 -4.95
N VAL A 153 -4.47 15.60 -4.71
CA VAL A 153 -3.04 15.28 -4.65
C VAL A 153 -2.53 15.00 -6.07
N GLU A 154 -1.58 15.81 -6.54
CA GLU A 154 -1.02 15.72 -7.89
C GLU A 154 0.34 15.01 -7.89
N GLU A 155 1.15 15.24 -6.87
CA GLU A 155 2.50 14.68 -6.77
C GLU A 155 2.71 14.08 -5.38
N VAL A 156 3.33 12.91 -5.33
CA VAL A 156 3.75 12.27 -4.08
C VAL A 156 5.17 11.81 -4.23
N ASP A 157 6.03 12.27 -3.33
CA ASP A 157 7.40 11.79 -3.19
C ASP A 157 7.52 11.01 -1.88
N VAL A 158 8.05 9.79 -1.96
CA VAL A 158 8.24 8.93 -0.79
C VAL A 158 9.72 8.61 -0.70
N GLU A 159 10.38 9.14 0.31
CA GLU A 159 11.81 8.94 0.57
C GLU A 159 12.00 7.89 1.66
N ILE A 160 12.85 6.89 1.39
CA ILE A 160 13.29 5.93 2.40
C ILE A 160 14.50 6.48 3.15
N VAL A 161 14.33 6.74 4.44
CA VAL A 161 15.37 7.20 5.36
C VAL A 161 15.79 6.09 6.32
N TRP A 162 17.07 6.11 6.71
CA TRP A 162 17.68 5.13 7.61
C TRP A 162 18.06 5.70 8.97
N ASP A 163 17.94 7.02 9.14
CA ASP A 163 18.23 7.74 10.37
C ASP A 163 17.01 8.59 10.77
N PRO A 164 16.47 8.43 11.99
CA PRO A 164 16.84 7.42 12.97
C PRO A 164 16.57 5.98 12.49
N PRO A 165 17.27 4.95 13.00
CA PRO A 165 16.95 3.57 12.69
C PRO A 165 15.65 3.16 13.38
N TRP A 166 14.82 2.38 12.68
CA TRP A 166 13.59 1.85 13.24
C TRP A 166 13.85 0.91 14.43
N ASN A 167 12.98 0.96 15.43
CA ASN A 167 12.95 -0.01 16.52
C ASN A 167 11.50 -0.30 16.96
N GLN A 168 11.32 -1.38 17.71
CA GLN A 168 10.00 -1.84 18.16
C GLN A 168 9.30 -0.86 19.11
N ASP A 169 10.02 0.06 19.74
CA ASP A 169 9.42 1.09 20.61
C ASP A 169 8.64 2.14 19.80
N MET A 170 8.92 2.26 18.49
CA MET A 170 8.18 3.13 17.56
C MET A 170 6.79 2.57 17.20
N MET A 171 6.52 1.29 17.49
CA MET A 171 5.22 0.68 17.24
C MET A 171 4.16 1.20 18.19
N THR A 172 2.92 1.32 17.71
CA THR A 172 1.78 1.63 18.57
C THR A 172 1.49 0.46 19.52
N GLU A 173 0.90 0.74 20.68
CA GLU A 173 0.54 -0.30 21.66
C GLU A 173 -0.43 -1.34 21.06
N ALA A 174 -1.31 -0.92 20.16
CA ALA A 174 -2.20 -1.82 19.44
C ALA A 174 -1.43 -2.80 18.55
N ALA A 175 -0.39 -2.33 17.83
CA ALA A 175 0.46 -3.20 17.03
C ALA A 175 1.30 -4.16 17.87
N LYS A 176 1.86 -3.70 18.98
CA LYS A 176 2.61 -4.56 19.92
C LYS A 176 1.73 -5.68 20.47
N LEU A 177 0.49 -5.37 20.85
CA LEU A 177 -0.49 -6.35 21.30
C LEU A 177 -0.84 -7.36 20.20
N GLN A 178 -1.06 -6.89 18.96
CA GLN A 178 -1.37 -7.75 17.82
C GLN A 178 -0.24 -8.74 17.51
N LEU A 179 1.02 -8.33 17.69
CA LEU A 179 2.19 -9.20 17.51
C LEU A 179 2.55 -10.03 18.76
N GLY A 180 1.79 -9.91 19.86
CA GLY A 180 2.02 -10.67 21.09
C GLY A 180 3.27 -10.23 21.86
N MET A 181 3.63 -8.95 21.78
CA MET A 181 4.83 -8.37 22.40
C MET A 181 4.56 -7.71 23.77
N MET A 182 3.32 -7.77 24.24
CA MET A 182 2.86 -7.35 25.57
C MET A 182 2.18 -8.53 26.28
#